data_AF-A0A9X8YM99-F1
#
_entry.id   AF-A0A9X8YM99-F1
#
_cell.length_a   1.000
_cell.length_b   1.000
_cell.length_c   1.000
_cell.angle_alpha   90.00
_cell.angle_beta   90.00
_cell.angle_gamma   90.00
#
_symmetry.space_group_name_H-M   'P 1'
#
loop_
_entity.id
_entity.type
_entity.pdbx_description
1 polymer ?
#
loop_
_entity_poly.entity_id
_entity_poly.type
_entity_poly.pdbx_seq_one_letter_code
_entity_poly.pdbx_strand_id
1 'polypeptide(L)'
;GIGMLGMIAAKSLDQPFTQAMEQGMLPALGMRHTYVQVPAAQMANYAQGYNKDDKPVRVNPGPLDAESYGIKSNARDLIRYLDANLQQVKVAQPWREALTATHVGYYKAGAFTQDLMWENY
;
A
#
# COMPACT_ATOMS: atom_id res chain seq x y z
N GLY A 1 10.96 -4.01 -10.61
CA GLY A 1 10.03 -5.15 -10.62
C GLY A 1 8.65 -4.71 -10.19
N ILE A 2 8.46 -4.48 -8.89
CA ILE A 2 7.13 -4.24 -8.30
C ILE A 2 6.38 -3.03 -8.87
N GLY A 3 7.05 -1.90 -9.08
CA GLY A 3 6.38 -0.71 -9.64
C GLY A 3 5.72 -0.98 -11.00
N MET A 4 6.38 -1.79 -11.84
CA MET A 4 5.81 -2.18 -13.14
C MET A 4 4.66 -3.18 -12.98
N LEU A 5 4.75 -4.10 -12.01
CA LEU A 5 3.64 -5.01 -11.68
C LEU A 5 2.40 -4.22 -11.25
N GLY A 6 2.54 -3.23 -10.37
CA GLY A 6 1.45 -2.35 -9.95
C GLY A 6 0.80 -1.61 -11.12
N MET A 7 1.62 -1.04 -12.02
CA MET A 7 1.14 -0.38 -13.23
C MET A 7 0.35 -1.34 -14.14
N ILE A 8 0.87 -2.54 -14.38
CA ILE A 8 0.21 -3.54 -15.24
C ILE A 8 -1.08 -4.04 -14.60
N ALA A 9 -1.09 -4.27 -13.28
CA ALA A 9 -2.29 -4.67 -12.55
C ALA A 9 -3.39 -3.62 -12.67
N ALA A 10 -3.08 -2.34 -12.45
CA ALA A 10 -4.04 -1.25 -12.63
C ALA A 10 -4.52 -1.15 -14.09
N LYS A 11 -3.62 -1.30 -15.05
CA LYS A 11 -3.98 -1.34 -16.49
C LYS A 11 -4.93 -2.48 -16.82
N SER A 12 -4.79 -3.65 -16.17
CA SER A 12 -5.72 -4.77 -16.37
C SER A 12 -7.14 -4.51 -15.85
N LEU A 13 -7.29 -3.49 -14.98
CA LEU A 13 -8.58 -2.99 -14.49
C LEU A 13 -9.10 -1.80 -15.31
N ASP A 14 -8.43 -1.45 -16.42
CA ASP A 14 -8.68 -0.25 -17.22
C ASP A 14 -8.69 1.05 -16.40
N GLN A 15 -7.84 1.11 -15.36
CA GLN A 15 -7.76 2.25 -14.43
C GLN A 15 -6.31 2.71 -14.19
N PRO A 16 -6.08 4.01 -13.93
CA PRO A 16 -4.83 4.47 -13.33
C PRO A 16 -4.62 3.85 -11.94
N PHE A 17 -3.36 3.54 -11.58
CA PHE A 17 -3.04 2.92 -10.30
C PHE A 17 -3.59 3.70 -9.09
N THR A 18 -3.36 5.02 -9.07
CA THR A 18 -3.90 5.90 -8.01
C THR A 18 -5.41 5.78 -7.87
N GLN A 19 -6.13 5.68 -8.99
CA GLN A 19 -7.59 5.56 -8.98
C GLN A 19 -8.03 4.20 -8.44
N ALA A 20 -7.41 3.11 -8.89
CA ALA A 20 -7.69 1.75 -8.40
C ALA A 20 -7.45 1.63 -6.89
N MET A 21 -6.44 2.33 -6.37
CA MET A 21 -6.13 2.39 -4.95
C MET A 21 -7.12 3.24 -4.16
N GLU A 22 -7.28 4.52 -4.52
CA GLU A 22 -8.02 5.50 -3.72
C GLU A 22 -9.55 5.37 -3.86
N GLN A 23 -10.04 4.84 -4.98
CA GLN A 23 -11.48 4.61 -5.21
C GLN A 23 -11.89 3.15 -5.05
N GLY A 24 -10.93 2.21 -5.13
CA GLY A 24 -11.18 0.79 -5.00
C GLY A 24 -10.68 0.23 -3.67
N MET A 25 -9.41 -0.18 -3.63
CA MET A 25 -8.87 -1.00 -2.55
C MET A 25 -8.91 -0.32 -1.18
N LEU A 26 -8.43 0.93 -1.06
CA LEU A 26 -8.30 1.60 0.24
C LEU A 26 -9.66 1.79 0.93
N PRO A 27 -10.71 2.31 0.25
CA PRO A 27 -12.06 2.35 0.82
C PRO A 27 -12.60 0.97 1.19
N ALA A 28 -12.38 -0.04 0.34
CA ALA A 28 -12.90 -1.39 0.56
C ALA A 28 -12.28 -2.10 1.78
N LEU A 29 -11.02 -1.77 2.10
CA LEU A 29 -10.33 -2.23 3.31
C LEU A 29 -10.64 -1.36 4.53
N GLY A 30 -11.39 -0.27 4.38
CA GLY A 30 -11.72 0.67 5.46
C GLY A 30 -10.57 1.61 5.83
N MET A 31 -9.58 1.77 4.94
CA MET A 31 -8.40 2.63 5.12
C MET A 31 -8.72 4.06 4.65
N ARG A 32 -9.42 4.83 5.50
CA ARG A 32 -9.97 6.17 5.17
C ARG A 32 -8.97 7.32 5.31
N HIS A 33 -7.82 7.08 5.94
CA HIS A 33 -6.71 8.00 6.15
C HIS A 33 -5.41 7.44 5.56
N THR A 34 -5.56 6.71 4.46
CA THR A 34 -4.47 6.24 3.62
C THR A 34 -4.63 6.82 2.24
N TYR A 35 -3.53 7.35 1.69
CA TYR A 35 -3.55 8.12 0.46
C TYR A 35 -2.32 7.80 -0.39
N VAL A 36 -2.49 7.79 -1.70
CA VAL A 36 -1.35 7.90 -2.63
C VAL A 36 -0.99 9.38 -2.75
N GLN A 37 -2.01 10.23 -2.91
CA GLN A 37 -1.90 11.69 -2.93
C GLN A 37 -2.67 12.29 -1.75
N VAL A 38 -1.97 12.92 -0.81
CA VAL A 38 -2.60 13.49 0.38
C VAL A 38 -3.48 14.68 -0.02
N PRO A 39 -4.80 14.67 0.26
CA PRO A 39 -5.69 15.77 -0.07
C PRO A 39 -5.31 17.05 0.69
N ALA A 40 -5.60 18.22 0.10
CA ALA A 40 -5.33 19.52 0.72
C ALA A 40 -5.90 19.63 2.16
N ALA A 41 -7.12 19.12 2.37
CA ALA A 41 -7.78 19.08 3.67
C ALA A 41 -7.07 18.24 4.73
N GLN A 42 -6.17 17.34 4.33
CA GLN A 42 -5.43 16.43 5.22
C GLN A 42 -3.95 16.82 5.36
N MET A 43 -3.51 17.89 4.69
CA MET A 43 -2.11 18.33 4.74
C MET A 43 -1.63 18.70 6.15
N ALA A 44 -2.55 19.15 7.02
CA ALA A 44 -2.25 19.41 8.44
C ALA A 44 -1.89 18.13 9.21
N ASN A 45 -2.38 16.97 8.77
CA ASN A 45 -2.08 15.66 9.35
C ASN A 45 -0.87 14.99 8.70
N TYR A 46 -0.32 15.56 7.62
CA TYR A 46 0.86 15.04 6.96
C TYR A 46 2.12 15.52 7.68
N ALA A 47 2.71 14.63 8.48
CA ALA A 47 3.97 14.88 9.18
C ALA A 47 5.09 15.37 8.24
N GLN A 48 6.00 16.16 8.80
CA GLN A 48 7.24 16.57 8.15
C GLN A 48 8.28 15.47 8.35
N GLY A 49 8.83 14.96 7.23
CA GLY A 49 10.01 14.10 7.28
C GLY A 49 11.28 14.92 7.36
N TYR A 50 12.35 14.33 7.88
CA TYR A 50 13.68 14.93 7.95
C TYR A 50 14.70 13.96 7.34
N ASN A 51 15.59 14.49 6.50
CA ASN A 51 16.65 13.68 5.90
C ASN A 51 17.85 13.54 6.85
N LYS A 52 18.89 12.83 6.41
CA LYS A 52 20.11 12.60 7.20
C LYS A 52 20.86 13.88 7.63
N ASP A 53 20.59 15.01 6.98
CA ASP A 53 21.19 16.31 7.28
C ASP A 53 20.22 17.22 8.06
N ASP A 54 19.19 16.63 8.68
CA ASP A 54 18.10 17.30 9.42
C ASP A 54 17.32 18.34 8.62
N LYS A 55 17.28 18.18 7.28
CA LYS A 55 16.52 19.07 6.40
C LYS A 55 15.10 18.55 6.21
N PRO A 56 14.08 19.42 6.24
CA PRO A 56 12.70 19.01 6.01
C PRO A 56 12.55 18.47 4.58
N VAL A 57 12.09 17.22 4.46
CA VAL A 57 11.76 16.56 3.20
C VAL A 57 10.41 15.86 3.29
N ARG A 58 9.67 15.87 2.18
CA ARG A 58 8.58 14.92 1.92
C ARG A 58 8.96 14.10 0.70
N VAL A 59 8.26 13.00 0.45
CA VAL A 59 8.54 12.17 -0.72
C VAL A 59 8.40 13.00 -1.99
N ASN A 60 9.42 12.97 -2.84
CA ASN A 60 9.42 13.66 -4.11
C ASN A 60 8.75 12.79 -5.17
N PRO A 61 8.02 13.39 -6.13
CA PRO A 61 7.49 12.66 -7.26
C PRO A 61 8.59 11.95 -8.05
N GLY A 62 8.34 10.71 -8.46
CA GLY A 62 9.28 9.92 -9.25
C GLY A 62 8.58 8.85 -10.09
N PRO A 63 9.23 8.31 -11.14
CA PRO A 63 8.64 7.22 -11.90
C PRO A 63 8.28 6.04 -11.00
N LEU A 64 7.02 5.61 -11.04
CA LEU A 64 6.47 4.49 -10.27
C LEU A 64 6.53 4.67 -8.75
N ASP A 65 6.52 5.90 -8.28
CA ASP A 65 6.49 6.22 -6.86
C ASP A 65 5.22 5.68 -6.19
N ALA A 66 4.04 5.94 -6.77
CA ALA A 66 2.75 5.48 -6.29
C ALA A 66 2.72 3.97 -6.08
N GLU A 67 3.24 3.22 -7.05
CA GLU A 67 3.26 1.75 -7.07
C GLU A 67 4.32 1.14 -6.14
N SER A 68 5.33 1.90 -5.73
CA SER A 68 6.51 1.33 -5.04
C SER A 68 6.72 1.85 -3.62
N TYR A 69 6.46 3.13 -3.34
CA TYR A 69 6.74 3.76 -2.04
C TYR A 69 5.85 4.97 -1.74
N GLY A 70 4.77 5.17 -2.50
CA GLY A 70 4.00 6.40 -2.53
C GLY A 70 2.84 6.47 -1.54
N ILE A 71 2.59 5.44 -0.73
CA ILE A 71 1.49 5.45 0.24
C ILE A 71 1.86 6.29 1.47
N LYS A 72 0.92 7.11 1.94
CA LYS A 72 0.95 7.82 3.22
C LYS A 72 -0.25 7.35 4.03
N SER A 73 -0.01 6.90 5.25
CA SER A 73 -1.04 6.36 6.13
C SER A 73 -0.84 6.83 7.56
N ASN A 74 -1.87 6.69 8.39
CA ASN A 74 -1.73 6.79 9.83
C ASN A 74 -1.60 5.41 10.48
N ALA A 75 -1.23 5.38 11.76
CA ALA A 75 -1.06 4.12 12.50
C ALA A 75 -2.36 3.31 12.60
N ARG A 76 -3.52 3.97 12.73
CA ARG A 76 -4.82 3.30 12.87
C ARG A 76 -5.19 2.50 11.62
N ASP A 77 -4.99 3.08 10.45
CA ASP A 77 -5.29 2.45 9.18
C ASP A 77 -4.29 1.35 8.84
N LEU A 78 -3.02 1.50 9.22
CA LEU A 78 -2.04 0.43 9.12
C LEU A 78 -2.40 -0.76 10.02
N ILE A 79 -2.84 -0.52 11.26
CA ILE A 79 -3.35 -1.58 12.13
C ILE A 79 -4.58 -2.23 11.49
N ARG A 80 -5.52 -1.45 10.95
CA ARG A 80 -6.70 -1.97 10.24
C ARG A 80 -6.34 -2.83 9.03
N TYR A 81 -5.25 -2.52 8.33
CA TYR A 81 -4.70 -3.32 7.23
C TYR A 81 -4.09 -4.63 7.75
N LEU A 82 -3.34 -4.58 8.86
CA LEU A 82 -2.81 -5.78 9.51
C LEU A 82 -3.94 -6.69 10.00
N ASP A 83 -4.96 -6.14 10.66
CA ASP A 83 -6.14 -6.89 11.09
C ASP A 83 -6.84 -7.56 9.90
N ALA A 84 -6.87 -6.91 8.73
CA ALA A 84 -7.44 -7.47 7.51
C ALA A 84 -6.61 -8.65 7.00
N ASN A 85 -5.28 -8.55 7.03
CA ASN A 85 -4.38 -9.64 6.70
C ASN A 85 -4.50 -10.81 7.68
N LEU A 86 -4.68 -10.52 8.98
CA LEU A 86 -4.90 -11.52 10.04
C LEU A 86 -6.35 -12.06 10.07
N GLN A 87 -7.21 -11.63 9.14
CA GLN A 87 -8.63 -12.00 9.08
C GLN A 87 -9.44 -11.66 10.34
N GLN A 88 -8.99 -10.70 11.14
CA GLN A 88 -9.64 -10.25 12.37
C GLN A 88 -10.77 -9.23 12.13
N VAL A 89 -10.90 -8.76 10.89
CA VAL A 89 -11.90 -7.79 10.46
C VAL A 89 -12.59 -8.28 9.20
N LYS A 90 -13.89 -8.00 9.10
CA LYS A 90 -14.68 -8.36 7.92
C LYS A 90 -14.37 -7.39 6.77
N VAL A 91 -14.04 -7.96 5.62
CA VAL A 91 -13.94 -7.31 4.31
C VAL A 91 -14.72 -8.16 3.32
N ALA A 92 -15.16 -7.57 2.19
CA ALA A 92 -15.88 -8.33 1.17
C ALA A 92 -14.99 -9.45 0.59
N GLN A 93 -15.62 -10.54 0.13
CA GLN A 93 -14.93 -11.76 -0.26
C GLN A 93 -13.81 -11.56 -1.31
N PRO A 94 -13.99 -10.79 -2.40
CA PRO A 94 -12.92 -10.59 -3.37
C PRO A 94 -11.66 -9.95 -2.76
N TRP A 95 -11.83 -9.05 -1.78
CA TRP A 95 -10.71 -8.41 -1.09
C TRP A 95 -10.03 -9.36 -0.09
N ARG A 96 -10.80 -10.28 0.51
CA ARG A 96 -10.22 -11.36 1.33
C ARG A 96 -9.34 -12.27 0.47
N GLU A 97 -9.84 -12.69 -0.69
CA GLU A 97 -9.08 -13.52 -1.63
C GLU A 97 -7.82 -12.80 -2.13
N ALA A 98 -7.94 -11.51 -2.46
CA ALA A 98 -6.79 -10.68 -2.84
C ALA A 98 -5.74 -10.57 -1.73
N LEU A 99 -6.14 -10.40 -0.46
CA LEU A 99 -5.21 -10.38 0.67
C LEU A 99 -4.54 -11.76 0.86
N THR A 100 -5.31 -12.85 0.82
CA THR A 100 -4.77 -14.21 0.93
C THR A 100 -3.80 -14.54 -0.20
N ALA A 101 -4.02 -14.03 -1.41
CA ALA A 101 -3.08 -14.20 -2.52
C ALA A 101 -1.71 -13.54 -2.24
N THR A 102 -1.62 -12.60 -1.29
CA THR A 102 -0.35 -12.01 -0.86
C THR A 102 0.44 -12.89 0.11
N HIS A 103 -0.16 -13.96 0.65
CA HIS A 103 0.43 -14.87 1.64
C HIS A 103 0.90 -16.20 1.01
N VAL A 104 1.17 -16.19 -0.30
CA VAL A 104 1.67 -17.34 -1.04
C VAL A 104 3.17 -17.20 -1.23
N GLY A 105 3.93 -18.09 -0.61
CA GLY A 105 5.38 -18.16 -0.80
C GLY A 105 5.78 -18.76 -2.14
N TYR A 106 6.64 -18.04 -2.87
CA TYR A 106 7.11 -18.45 -4.20
C TYR A 106 8.57 -18.88 -4.20
N TYR A 107 9.42 -18.24 -3.39
CA TYR A 107 10.87 -18.50 -3.40
C TYR A 107 11.48 -18.44 -2.00
N LYS A 108 12.36 -19.38 -1.66
CA LYS A 108 13.11 -19.36 -0.40
C LYS A 108 14.49 -18.74 -0.60
N ALA A 109 14.76 -17.65 0.10
CA ALA A 109 16.03 -16.93 0.07
C ALA A 109 16.67 -16.95 1.47
N GLY A 110 17.49 -17.98 1.73
CA GLY A 110 18.13 -18.15 3.03
C GLY A 110 17.10 -18.36 4.15
N ALA A 111 16.98 -17.37 5.03
CA ALA A 111 16.13 -17.43 6.22
C ALA A 111 14.65 -17.07 5.96
N PHE A 112 14.31 -16.47 4.83
CA PHE A 112 12.94 -16.05 4.55
C PHE A 112 12.37 -16.70 3.28
N THR A 113 11.04 -16.75 3.21
CA THR A 113 10.27 -17.07 2.01
C THR A 113 9.68 -15.77 1.46
N GLN A 114 9.94 -15.51 0.18
CA GLN A 114 9.40 -14.37 -0.55
C GLN A 114 8.01 -14.71 -1.08
N ASP A 115 7.04 -13.92 -0.63
CA ASP A 115 5.67 -13.91 -1.15
C ASP A 115 5.47 -12.70 -2.07
N LEU A 116 4.23 -12.37 -2.43
CA LEU A 116 3.93 -11.09 -3.07
C LEU A 116 4.07 -9.96 -2.05
N MET A 117 5.25 -9.32 -2.04
CA MET A 117 5.67 -8.22 -1.15
C MET A 117 5.88 -8.57 0.32
N TRP A 118 5.21 -9.59 0.85
CA TRP A 118 5.50 -10.09 2.20
C TRP A 118 6.76 -10.98 2.22
N GLU A 119 7.45 -10.96 3.34
CA GLU A 119 8.53 -11.89 3.68
C GLU A 119 8.11 -12.68 4.91
N ASN A 120 8.06 -14.01 4.77
CA ASN A 120 7.72 -14.92 5.86
C ASN A 120 8.97 -15.59 6.41
N TYR A 121 8.99 -15.81 7.71
CA TYR A 121 10.13 -16.36 8.47
C TYR A 121 9.70 -17.62 9.22
#